data_AF-A0AAD4AK14-F1
#
_entry.id   AF-A0AAD4AK14-F1
#
_cell.length_a   1.000
_cell.length_b   1.000
_cell.length_c   1.000
_cell.angle_alpha   90.00
_cell.angle_beta   90.00
_cell.angle_gamma   90.00
#
_symmetry.space_group_name_H-M   'P 1'
#
loop_
_entity.id
_entity.type
_entity.pdbx_description
1 polymer ?
#
loop_
_entity_poly.entity_id
_entity_poly.type
_entity_poly.pdbx_seq_one_letter_code
_entity_poly.pdbx_strand_id
1 'polypeptide(L)'
;MHFIIVLYSILFALPSHAKEFNSFYQAKKYLTKTITKDQRTLYCGCKIIKTGKKLSPDARSCGYEPRRPVTHAGKINSRTTRIEWEHIVSAWEFGHQLQCWQHGGRKNCRKTSPLFRKMEADIRNLAPAIGEINGDRSNYRFGILPDTPLKHGQCQVRINFKKRLIQPPPSARKKIAKAYFYMRDTYKLKISAKQTKLFNYWLSL
;
A
#
# COMPACT_ATOMS: atom_id res chain seq x y z
N MET A 1 42.73 -38.21 32.35
CA MET A 1 41.61 -38.04 31.39
C MET A 1 40.97 -36.68 31.63
N HIS A 2 41.16 -35.72 30.74
CA HIS A 2 40.51 -34.40 30.84
C HIS A 2 39.17 -34.45 30.11
N PHE A 3 38.06 -34.33 30.85
CA PHE A 3 36.72 -34.23 30.27
C PHE A 3 36.47 -32.80 29.77
N ILE A 4 36.34 -32.63 28.45
CA ILE A 4 35.92 -31.36 27.83
C ILE A 4 34.39 -31.32 27.85
N ILE A 5 33.82 -30.44 28.67
CA ILE A 5 32.38 -30.16 28.69
C ILE A 5 32.08 -29.18 27.55
N VAL A 6 31.42 -29.66 26.50
CA VAL A 6 30.94 -28.83 25.38
C VAL A 6 29.58 -28.24 25.77
N LEU A 7 29.57 -26.96 26.15
CA LEU A 7 28.35 -26.21 26.43
C LEU A 7 27.63 -25.86 25.10
N TYR A 8 26.60 -26.62 24.73
CA TYR A 8 25.73 -26.27 23.61
C TYR A 8 24.88 -25.05 23.96
N SER A 9 25.22 -23.90 23.38
CA SER A 9 24.43 -22.67 23.51
C SER A 9 23.16 -22.78 22.65
N ILE A 10 22.02 -23.09 23.27
CA ILE A 10 20.71 -23.09 22.61
C ILE A 10 20.32 -21.62 22.36
N LEU A 11 20.47 -21.16 21.11
CA LEU A 11 19.94 -19.88 20.64
C LEU A 11 18.41 -19.93 20.62
N PHE A 12 17.77 -19.48 21.70
CA PHE A 12 16.33 -19.22 21.72
C PHE A 12 16.03 -18.01 20.82
N ALA A 13 15.54 -18.28 19.61
CA ALA A 13 14.94 -17.25 18.76
C ALA A 13 13.63 -16.79 19.40
N LEU A 14 13.66 -15.66 20.11
CA LEU A 14 12.44 -15.03 20.62
C LEU A 14 11.50 -14.72 19.44
N PRO A 15 10.23 -15.16 19.48
CA PRO A 15 9.30 -14.86 18.40
C PRO A 15 9.03 -13.35 18.38
N SER A 16 9.59 -12.66 17.38
CA SER A 16 9.26 -11.26 17.10
C SER A 16 7.79 -11.18 16.71
N HIS A 17 6.94 -10.82 17.65
CA HIS A 17 5.52 -10.61 17.39
C HIS A 17 5.36 -9.34 16.56
N ALA A 18 5.06 -9.51 15.28
CA ALA A 18 4.70 -8.39 14.41
C ALA A 18 3.49 -7.66 15.02
N LYS A 19 3.55 -6.33 15.02
CA LYS A 19 2.49 -5.51 15.61
C LYS A 19 1.18 -5.70 14.84
N GLU A 20 0.20 -6.33 15.48
CA GLU A 20 -1.15 -6.52 14.92
C GLU A 20 -2.11 -5.40 15.36
N PHE A 21 -3.16 -5.18 14.55
CA PHE A 21 -4.18 -4.17 14.81
C PHE A 21 -5.57 -4.76 14.55
N ASN A 22 -6.54 -4.34 15.36
CA ASN A 22 -7.93 -4.82 15.25
C ASN A 22 -8.79 -3.94 14.34
N SER A 23 -8.24 -2.82 13.84
CA SER A 23 -8.94 -1.94 12.90
C SER A 23 -7.97 -1.12 12.04
N PHE A 24 -8.42 -0.78 10.83
CA PHE A 24 -7.68 0.11 9.93
C PHE A 24 -7.42 1.49 10.57
N TYR A 25 -8.33 1.97 11.43
CA TYR A 25 -8.12 3.24 12.14
C TYR A 25 -6.91 3.17 13.08
N GLN A 26 -6.80 2.11 13.89
CA GLN A 26 -5.66 1.92 14.79
C GLN A 26 -4.35 1.76 14.01
N ALA A 27 -4.35 0.99 12.93
CA ALA A 27 -3.19 0.83 12.06
C ALA A 27 -2.72 2.17 11.48
N LYS A 28 -3.64 2.98 10.92
CA LYS A 28 -3.31 4.33 10.42
C LYS A 28 -2.80 5.25 11.51
N LYS A 29 -3.43 5.25 12.69
CA LYS A 29 -3.02 6.10 13.82
C LYS A 29 -1.58 5.77 14.23
N TYR A 30 -1.26 4.48 14.32
CA TYR A 30 0.10 4.02 14.60
C TYR A 30 1.07 4.45 13.49
N LEU A 31 0.77 4.13 12.24
CA LEU A 31 1.65 4.44 11.11
C LEU A 31 1.89 5.95 10.94
N THR A 32 0.87 6.79 11.15
CA THR A 32 1.04 8.26 11.17
C THR A 32 1.89 8.71 12.36
N LYS A 33 1.79 8.04 13.52
CA LYS A 33 2.63 8.35 14.68
C LYS A 33 4.10 7.99 14.41
N THR A 34 4.37 6.82 13.83
CA THR A 34 5.70 6.25 13.66
C THR A 34 6.37 6.53 12.31
N ILE A 35 5.72 7.31 11.44
CA ILE A 35 6.31 7.70 10.16
C ILE A 35 7.67 8.39 10.36
N THR A 36 8.67 7.96 9.60
CA THR A 36 10.05 8.49 9.68
C THR A 36 10.27 9.61 8.67
N LYS A 37 11.32 10.41 8.86
CA LYS A 37 11.70 11.50 7.93
C LYS A 37 12.13 10.98 6.55
N ASP A 38 12.67 9.75 6.50
CA ASP A 38 13.12 9.13 5.26
C ASP A 38 12.00 8.44 4.49
N GLN A 39 10.85 8.25 5.13
CA GLN A 39 9.71 7.63 4.47
C GLN A 39 9.22 8.50 3.31
N ARG A 40 9.05 7.86 2.16
CA ARG A 40 8.59 8.48 0.91
C ARG A 40 7.22 7.96 0.50
N THR A 41 6.49 8.73 -0.30
CA THR A 41 5.23 8.27 -0.90
C THR A 41 5.48 7.09 -1.84
N LEU A 42 4.60 6.08 -1.81
CA LEU A 42 4.76 4.81 -2.49
C LEU A 42 5.01 4.98 -3.98
N TYR A 43 4.17 5.79 -4.64
CA TYR A 43 4.25 5.99 -6.08
C TYR A 43 5.29 7.06 -6.41
N CYS A 44 5.09 8.31 -5.99
CA CYS A 44 5.94 9.39 -6.49
C CYS A 44 7.28 9.59 -5.77
N GLY A 45 7.55 8.87 -4.67
CA GLY A 45 8.80 9.05 -3.94
C GLY A 45 8.95 10.41 -3.24
N CYS A 46 7.86 11.16 -3.05
CA CYS A 46 7.91 12.48 -2.41
C CYS A 46 8.26 12.36 -0.93
N LYS A 47 9.03 13.33 -0.40
CA LYS A 47 9.18 13.53 1.04
C LYS A 47 7.79 13.78 1.65
N ILE A 48 7.63 13.37 2.90
CA ILE A 48 6.37 13.53 3.62
C ILE A 48 6.57 14.57 4.72
N ILE A 49 5.78 15.63 4.68
CA ILE A 49 5.74 16.67 5.70
C ILE A 49 4.68 16.26 6.73
N LYS A 50 5.05 16.29 8.01
CA LYS A 50 4.15 15.98 9.12
C LYS A 50 3.91 17.24 9.96
N THR A 51 2.66 17.67 10.02
CA THR A 51 2.20 18.80 10.86
C THR A 51 1.15 18.29 11.84
N GLY A 52 1.57 18.04 13.07
CA GLY A 52 0.75 17.33 14.06
C GLY A 52 0.34 15.94 13.57
N LYS A 53 -0.97 15.73 13.36
CA LYS A 53 -1.54 14.48 12.82
C LYS A 53 -1.69 14.48 11.29
N LYS A 54 -1.48 15.63 10.63
CA LYS A 54 -1.64 15.77 9.18
C LYS A 54 -0.34 15.39 8.48
N LEU A 55 -0.48 14.67 7.36
CA LEU A 55 0.62 14.30 6.48
C LEU A 55 0.34 14.90 5.09
N SER A 56 1.31 15.61 4.53
CA SER A 56 1.24 16.21 3.19
C SER A 56 2.47 15.81 2.35
N PRO A 57 2.33 15.69 1.03
CA PRO A 57 3.48 15.48 0.15
C PRO A 57 4.27 16.78 -0.02
N ASP A 58 5.59 16.72 0.05
CA ASP A 58 6.46 17.76 -0.49
C ASP A 58 6.60 17.57 -2.00
N ALA A 59 5.73 18.22 -2.77
CA ALA A 59 5.66 18.08 -4.22
C ALA A 59 6.99 18.47 -4.92
N ARG A 60 7.71 19.47 -4.40
CA ARG A 60 8.98 19.94 -4.95
C ARG A 60 10.08 18.88 -4.86
N SER A 61 10.02 18.03 -3.83
CA SER A 61 11.02 16.98 -3.64
C SER A 61 10.99 15.84 -4.67
N CYS A 62 9.92 15.74 -5.46
CA CYS A 62 9.68 14.64 -6.39
C CYS A 62 9.12 15.09 -7.74
N GLY A 63 8.90 16.40 -7.94
CA GLY A 63 8.27 16.96 -9.14
C GLY A 63 6.81 16.51 -9.35
N TYR A 64 6.05 16.26 -8.27
CA TYR A 64 4.63 15.91 -8.38
C TYR A 64 3.80 17.13 -8.78
N GLU A 65 2.97 16.97 -9.80
CA GLU A 65 1.98 17.95 -10.21
C GLU A 65 0.58 17.32 -10.19
N PRO A 66 -0.45 17.99 -9.66
CA PRO A 66 -1.79 17.44 -9.66
C PRO A 66 -2.39 17.35 -11.05
N ARG A 67 -3.03 16.22 -11.37
CA ARG A 67 -3.85 16.08 -12.59
C ARG A 67 -5.14 16.90 -12.51
N ARG A 68 -5.69 17.05 -11.30
CA ARG A 68 -6.91 17.81 -10.99
C ARG A 68 -6.65 18.69 -9.77
N PRO A 69 -5.99 19.86 -9.94
CA PRO A 69 -5.60 20.73 -8.84
C PRO A 69 -6.81 21.36 -8.12
N VAL A 70 -7.91 21.57 -8.85
CA VAL A 70 -9.17 22.12 -8.31
C VAL A 70 -10.34 21.16 -8.55
N THR A 71 -11.34 21.25 -7.68
CA THR A 71 -12.64 20.58 -7.84
C THR A 71 -13.50 21.32 -8.86
N HIS A 72 -14.63 20.73 -9.28
CA HIS A 72 -15.61 21.40 -10.16
C HIS A 72 -16.14 22.72 -9.58
N ALA A 73 -16.10 22.89 -8.25
CA ALA A 73 -16.50 24.12 -7.56
C ALA A 73 -15.35 25.15 -7.43
N GLY A 74 -14.25 25.00 -8.17
CA GLY A 74 -13.10 25.92 -8.16
C GLY A 74 -12.22 25.85 -6.89
N LYS A 75 -12.59 25.05 -5.89
CA LYS A 75 -11.82 24.88 -4.64
C LYS A 75 -10.62 23.97 -4.86
N ILE A 76 -9.52 24.22 -4.13
CA ILE A 76 -8.36 23.32 -4.09
C ILE A 76 -8.81 21.89 -3.79
N ASN A 77 -8.38 20.95 -4.64
CA ASN A 77 -8.65 19.54 -4.44
C ASN A 77 -7.83 19.01 -3.25
N SER A 78 -8.49 18.81 -2.11
CA SER A 78 -7.85 18.35 -0.86
C SER A 78 -7.08 17.03 -0.97
N ARG A 79 -7.35 16.19 -1.98
CA ARG A 79 -6.60 14.95 -2.22
C ARG A 79 -5.20 15.20 -2.77
N THR A 80 -4.96 16.36 -3.37
CA THR A 80 -3.64 16.75 -3.91
C THR A 80 -2.68 17.19 -2.81
N THR A 81 -3.19 17.61 -1.65
CA THR A 81 -2.41 18.20 -0.55
C THR A 81 -2.24 17.28 0.66
N ARG A 82 -2.78 16.05 0.61
CA ARG A 82 -2.72 15.11 1.75
C ARG A 82 -2.18 13.75 1.35
N ILE A 83 -1.56 13.08 2.32
CA ILE A 83 -1.22 11.66 2.23
C ILE A 83 -2.40 10.81 2.70
N GLU A 84 -2.71 9.77 1.93
CA GLU A 84 -3.64 8.71 2.30
C GLU A 84 -2.85 7.40 2.47
N TRP A 85 -3.27 6.56 3.42
CA TRP A 85 -2.68 5.23 3.60
C TRP A 85 -3.28 4.28 2.55
N GLU A 86 -2.46 3.95 1.55
CA GLU A 86 -2.78 3.05 0.46
C GLU A 86 -2.77 1.60 0.92
N HIS A 87 -3.81 0.86 0.54
CA HIS A 87 -3.84 -0.60 0.60
C HIS A 87 -3.21 -1.12 -0.69
N ILE A 88 -1.94 -1.55 -0.66
CA ILE A 88 -1.20 -1.97 -1.86
C ILE A 88 -1.98 -3.06 -2.60
N VAL A 89 -2.33 -4.15 -1.92
CA VAL A 89 -3.43 -5.03 -2.30
C VAL A 89 -4.72 -4.36 -1.83
N SER A 90 -5.57 -3.94 -2.78
CA SER A 90 -6.74 -3.13 -2.45
C SER A 90 -7.73 -3.87 -1.54
N ALA A 91 -8.46 -3.14 -0.71
CA ALA A 91 -9.49 -3.74 0.15
C ALA A 91 -10.59 -4.48 -0.62
N TRP A 92 -10.87 -4.04 -1.84
CA TRP A 92 -11.77 -4.76 -2.73
C TRP A 92 -11.17 -6.11 -3.13
N GLU A 93 -9.89 -6.17 -3.49
CA GLU A 93 -9.26 -7.41 -3.96
C GLU A 93 -9.29 -8.54 -2.92
N PHE A 94 -8.96 -8.24 -1.65
CA PHE A 94 -9.01 -9.24 -0.58
C PHE A 94 -10.39 -9.40 0.08
N GLY A 95 -11.38 -8.58 -0.29
CA GLY A 95 -12.67 -8.52 0.41
C GLY A 95 -13.90 -8.87 -0.43
N HIS A 96 -13.89 -8.57 -1.73
CA HIS A 96 -15.11 -8.56 -2.54
C HIS A 96 -15.80 -9.93 -2.65
N GLN A 97 -15.08 -11.03 -2.49
CA GLN A 97 -15.66 -12.38 -2.55
C GLN A 97 -16.22 -12.86 -1.20
N LEU A 98 -15.98 -12.13 -0.11
CA LEU A 98 -16.47 -12.51 1.21
C LEU A 98 -17.98 -12.27 1.33
N GLN A 99 -18.69 -13.14 2.03
CA GLN A 99 -20.12 -12.98 2.28
C GLN A 99 -20.46 -11.63 2.94
N CYS A 100 -19.63 -11.15 3.87
CA CYS A 100 -19.85 -9.83 4.47
C CYS A 100 -19.87 -8.71 3.43
N TRP A 101 -19.11 -8.84 2.34
CA TRP A 101 -19.01 -7.82 1.31
C TRP A 101 -20.23 -7.87 0.39
N GLN A 102 -20.75 -9.06 0.11
CA GLN A 102 -22.01 -9.23 -0.61
C GLN A 102 -23.17 -8.62 0.18
N HIS A 103 -23.18 -8.77 1.51
CA HIS A 103 -24.22 -8.23 2.40
C HIS A 103 -23.93 -6.81 2.93
N GLY A 104 -23.40 -5.90 2.12
CA GLY A 104 -23.21 -4.48 2.52
C GLY A 104 -21.78 -3.95 2.43
N GLY A 105 -20.96 -4.57 1.58
CA GLY A 105 -19.66 -4.09 1.16
C GLY A 105 -18.62 -3.99 2.27
N ARG A 106 -17.61 -3.16 2.03
CA ARG A 106 -16.52 -2.89 2.98
C ARG A 106 -17.01 -2.47 4.37
N LYS A 107 -18.12 -1.71 4.44
CA LYS A 107 -18.70 -1.23 5.70
C LYS A 107 -19.21 -2.41 6.54
N ASN A 108 -19.92 -3.36 5.93
CA ASN A 108 -20.38 -4.55 6.63
C ASN A 108 -19.19 -5.44 7.03
N CYS A 109 -18.23 -5.70 6.13
CA CYS A 109 -17.05 -6.50 6.47
C CYS A 109 -16.24 -5.97 7.65
N ARG A 110 -16.10 -4.65 7.79
CA ARG A 110 -15.47 -4.04 8.98
C ARG A 110 -16.21 -4.40 10.27
N LYS A 111 -17.54 -4.48 10.23
CA LYS A 111 -18.36 -4.81 11.40
C LYS A 111 -18.33 -6.31 11.71
N THR A 112 -18.51 -7.16 10.69
CA THR A 112 -18.89 -8.56 10.89
C THR A 112 -17.79 -9.57 10.63
N SER A 113 -16.70 -9.23 9.92
CA SER A 113 -15.66 -10.19 9.56
C SER A 113 -14.33 -9.90 10.30
N PRO A 114 -13.95 -10.71 11.30
CA PRO A 114 -12.64 -10.63 11.94
C PRO A 114 -11.49 -10.79 10.95
N LEU A 115 -11.61 -11.74 10.01
CA LEU A 115 -10.61 -11.98 8.97
C LEU A 115 -10.41 -10.73 8.08
N PHE A 116 -11.50 -10.10 7.64
CA PHE A 116 -11.42 -8.86 6.86
C PHE A 116 -10.74 -7.74 7.65
N ARG A 117 -11.12 -7.55 8.93
CA ARG A 117 -10.48 -6.54 9.79
C ARG A 117 -8.98 -6.77 9.92
N LYS A 118 -8.56 -8.03 10.11
CA LYS A 118 -7.14 -8.41 10.20
C LYS A 118 -6.39 -8.05 8.91
N MET A 119 -6.91 -8.46 7.75
CA MET A 119 -6.33 -8.11 6.44
C MET A 119 -6.27 -6.59 6.20
N GLU A 120 -7.34 -5.87 6.55
CA GLU A 120 -7.43 -4.43 6.32
C GLU A 120 -6.49 -3.62 7.23
N ALA A 121 -6.24 -4.12 8.43
CA ALA A 121 -5.39 -3.46 9.42
C ALA A 121 -3.91 -3.88 9.33
N ASP A 122 -3.55 -4.79 8.42
CA ASP A 122 -2.19 -5.27 8.27
C ASP A 122 -1.26 -4.20 7.67
N ILE A 123 -0.35 -3.71 8.48
CA ILE A 123 0.57 -2.64 8.10
C ILE A 123 1.56 -3.04 7.00
N ARG A 124 1.79 -4.33 6.76
CA ARG A 124 2.64 -4.82 5.65
C ARG A 124 2.02 -4.57 4.28
N ASN A 125 0.70 -4.36 4.25
CA ASN A 125 -0.06 -3.99 3.06
C ASN A 125 -0.36 -2.47 2.99
N LEU A 126 0.20 -1.67 3.91
CA LEU A 126 -0.05 -0.23 3.97
C LEU A 126 1.18 0.59 3.60
N ALA A 127 0.98 1.61 2.76
CA ALA A 127 2.02 2.57 2.41
C ALA A 127 1.44 3.97 2.25
N PRO A 128 2.22 5.04 2.53
CA PRO A 128 1.74 6.40 2.30
C PRO A 128 1.67 6.67 0.79
N ALA A 129 0.57 7.24 0.31
CA ALA A 129 0.42 7.67 -1.08
C ALA A 129 -0.19 9.08 -1.13
N ILE A 130 0.10 9.83 -2.19
CA ILE A 130 -0.61 11.09 -2.45
C ILE A 130 -2.09 10.77 -2.66
N GLY A 131 -2.98 11.51 -2.01
CA GLY A 131 -4.42 11.21 -2.01
C GLY A 131 -5.07 11.22 -3.39
N GLU A 132 -4.58 12.05 -4.32
CA GLU A 132 -5.05 12.07 -5.72
C GLU A 132 -4.73 10.75 -6.41
N ILE A 133 -3.48 10.30 -6.32
CA ILE A 133 -3.03 9.05 -6.94
C ILE A 133 -3.69 7.83 -6.28
N ASN A 134 -3.87 7.87 -4.95
CA ASN A 134 -4.66 6.85 -4.25
C ASN A 134 -6.09 6.74 -4.81
N GLY A 135 -6.74 7.89 -4.99
CA GLY A 135 -8.10 7.97 -5.55
C GLY A 135 -8.16 7.50 -7.01
N ASP A 136 -7.24 7.98 -7.85
CA ASP A 136 -7.15 7.63 -9.27
C ASP A 136 -6.81 6.15 -9.48
N ARG A 137 -5.99 5.56 -8.59
CA ARG A 137 -5.67 4.12 -8.58
C ARG A 137 -6.91 3.28 -8.28
N SER A 138 -7.81 3.73 -7.40
CA SER A 138 -9.04 3.01 -7.04
C SER A 138 -8.76 1.56 -6.61
N ASN A 139 -9.37 0.56 -7.25
CA ASN A 139 -9.04 -0.87 -7.16
C ASN A 139 -8.47 -1.42 -8.48
N TYR A 140 -7.78 -0.57 -9.25
CA TYR A 140 -7.18 -0.97 -10.52
C TYR A 140 -6.03 -1.94 -10.30
N ARG A 141 -5.94 -2.91 -11.22
CA ARG A 141 -4.87 -3.92 -11.20
C ARG A 141 -3.56 -3.27 -11.63
N PHE A 142 -2.47 -3.82 -11.11
CA PHE A 142 -1.13 -3.44 -11.53
C PHE A 142 -0.82 -4.02 -12.91
N GLY A 143 -0.13 -3.26 -13.75
CA GLY A 143 0.20 -3.68 -15.10
C GLY A 143 1.29 -2.84 -15.75
N ILE A 144 1.56 -3.12 -17.01
CA ILE A 144 2.45 -2.34 -17.86
C ILE A 144 1.59 -1.55 -18.86
N LEU A 145 1.90 -0.27 -19.00
CA LEU A 145 1.21 0.74 -19.78
C LEU A 145 2.27 1.59 -20.52
N PRO A 146 2.89 1.05 -21.59
CA PRO A 146 3.95 1.75 -22.31
C PRO A 146 3.44 3.03 -22.97
N ASP A 147 2.22 2.99 -23.51
CA ASP A 147 1.62 4.08 -24.32
C ASP A 147 0.74 5.06 -23.49
N THR A 148 0.70 4.91 -22.16
CA THR A 148 -0.08 5.82 -21.32
C THR A 148 0.80 6.99 -20.88
N PRO A 149 0.44 8.24 -21.20
CA PRO A 149 1.24 9.40 -20.83
C PRO A 149 1.24 9.62 -19.31
N LEU A 150 2.28 10.27 -18.81
CA LEU A 150 2.30 10.77 -17.44
C LEU A 150 1.30 11.91 -17.30
N LYS A 151 0.62 11.95 -16.16
CA LYS A 151 -0.39 12.99 -15.85
C LYS A 151 -0.15 13.69 -14.52
N HIS A 152 0.96 13.38 -13.84
CA HIS A 152 1.24 13.85 -12.48
C HIS A 152 2.64 14.47 -12.36
N GLY A 153 3.04 15.28 -13.34
CA GLY A 153 4.39 15.86 -13.43
C GLY A 153 5.48 14.79 -13.66
N GLN A 154 6.57 14.88 -12.90
CA GLN A 154 7.70 13.94 -12.97
C GLN A 154 7.42 12.59 -12.30
N CYS A 155 6.29 12.45 -11.61
CA CYS A 155 5.90 11.17 -11.02
C CYS A 155 5.61 10.14 -12.12
N GLN A 156 6.46 9.12 -12.24
CA GLN A 156 6.40 8.08 -13.28
C GLN A 156 5.26 7.05 -13.09
N VAL A 157 4.16 7.45 -12.46
CA VAL A 157 2.93 6.66 -12.38
C VAL A 157 2.09 6.88 -13.65
N ARG A 158 1.58 5.79 -14.22
CA ARG A 158 0.67 5.85 -15.38
C ARG A 158 -0.64 5.19 -15.00
N ILE A 159 -1.75 5.85 -15.27
CA ILE A 159 -3.09 5.36 -14.94
C ILE A 159 -3.95 5.38 -16.19
N ASN A 160 -4.47 4.22 -16.55
CA ASN A 160 -5.42 4.08 -17.64
C ASN A 160 -6.81 3.73 -17.07
N PHE A 161 -7.67 4.74 -16.97
CA PHE A 161 -9.01 4.61 -16.40
C PHE A 161 -9.91 3.65 -17.20
N LYS A 162 -9.82 3.68 -18.54
CA LYS A 162 -10.62 2.80 -19.43
C LYS A 162 -10.21 1.34 -19.26
N LYS A 163 -8.90 1.05 -19.23
CA LYS A 163 -8.38 -0.30 -19.00
C LYS A 163 -8.41 -0.73 -17.53
N ARG A 164 -8.69 0.19 -16.60
CA ARG A 164 -8.65 -0.02 -15.13
C ARG A 164 -7.30 -0.62 -14.69
N LEU A 165 -6.23 -0.03 -15.19
CA LEU A 165 -4.84 -0.44 -14.90
C LEU A 165 -4.01 0.74 -14.41
N ILE A 166 -3.06 0.43 -13.54
CA ILE A 166 -2.00 1.34 -13.10
C ILE A 166 -0.63 0.69 -13.36
N GLN A 167 0.27 1.44 -13.98
CA GLN A 167 1.70 1.10 -13.99
C GLN A 167 2.39 1.93 -12.91
N PRO A 168 2.93 1.30 -11.86
CA PRO A 168 3.67 2.00 -10.84
C PRO A 168 5.09 2.32 -11.34
N PRO A 169 5.73 3.33 -10.76
CA PRO A 169 7.12 3.67 -11.08
C PRO A 169 8.06 2.53 -10.66
N PRO A 170 9.25 2.41 -11.30
CA PRO A 170 10.20 1.34 -11.01
C PRO A 170 10.52 1.16 -9.52
N SER A 171 10.73 2.27 -8.80
CA SER A 171 11.04 2.30 -7.36
C SER A 171 9.98 1.64 -6.47
N ALA A 172 8.72 1.57 -6.91
CA ALA A 172 7.61 1.01 -6.14
C ALA A 172 7.37 -0.49 -6.40
N ARG A 173 7.83 -1.01 -7.55
CA ARG A 173 7.45 -2.34 -8.07
C ARG A 173 7.80 -3.48 -7.13
N LYS A 174 9.02 -3.50 -6.60
CA LYS A 174 9.50 -4.54 -5.68
C LYS A 174 8.69 -4.57 -4.38
N LYS A 175 8.38 -3.40 -3.82
CA LYS A 175 7.52 -3.28 -2.62
C LYS A 175 6.10 -3.77 -2.90
N ILE A 176 5.55 -3.45 -4.07
CA ILE A 176 4.22 -3.91 -4.48
C ILE A 176 4.19 -5.43 -4.62
N ALA A 177 5.15 -6.02 -5.34
CA ALA A 177 5.25 -7.47 -5.50
C ALA A 177 5.37 -8.21 -4.16
N LYS A 178 6.25 -7.70 -3.26
CA LYS A 178 6.40 -8.26 -1.90
C LYS A 178 5.08 -8.21 -1.11
N ALA A 179 4.34 -7.10 -1.17
CA ALA A 179 3.06 -6.99 -0.47
C ALA A 179 2.02 -7.98 -1.03
N TYR A 180 1.95 -8.17 -2.35
CA TYR A 180 1.05 -9.14 -2.96
C TYR A 180 1.37 -10.58 -2.54
N PHE A 181 2.64 -11.00 -2.64
CA PHE A 181 3.02 -12.35 -2.22
C PHE A 181 2.87 -12.56 -0.72
N TYR A 182 3.18 -11.55 0.08
CA TYR A 182 2.87 -11.56 1.51
C TYR A 182 1.37 -11.82 1.77
N MET A 183 0.48 -11.06 1.11
CA MET A 183 -0.97 -11.25 1.28
C MET A 183 -1.45 -12.62 0.76
N ARG A 184 -0.86 -13.14 -0.31
CA ARG A 184 -1.09 -14.52 -0.79
C ARG A 184 -0.69 -15.54 0.26
N ASP A 185 0.50 -15.44 0.81
CA ASP A 185 1.07 -16.48 1.67
C ASP A 185 0.42 -16.47 3.06
N THR A 186 0.15 -15.28 3.59
CA THR A 186 -0.46 -15.09 4.91
C THR A 186 -1.98 -15.27 4.91
N TYR A 187 -2.69 -14.74 3.90
CA TYR A 187 -4.16 -14.73 3.89
C TYR A 187 -4.77 -15.60 2.79
N LYS A 188 -3.95 -16.39 2.09
CA LYS A 188 -4.36 -17.28 0.99
C LYS A 188 -5.09 -16.53 -0.13
N LEU A 189 -4.73 -15.25 -0.33
CA LEU A 189 -5.24 -14.43 -1.42
C LEU A 189 -4.88 -15.10 -2.76
N LYS A 190 -5.88 -15.37 -3.60
CA LYS A 190 -5.64 -15.89 -4.94
C LYS A 190 -5.11 -14.79 -5.86
N ILE A 191 -3.93 -15.00 -6.43
CA ILE A 191 -3.33 -14.11 -7.44
C ILE A 191 -3.35 -14.84 -8.78
N SER A 192 -3.89 -14.19 -9.82
CA SER A 192 -3.90 -14.76 -11.18
C SER A 192 -2.50 -15.06 -11.70
N ALA A 193 -2.33 -16.09 -12.53
CA ALA A 193 -1.04 -16.43 -13.13
C ALA A 193 -0.35 -15.24 -13.84
N LYS A 194 -1.14 -14.39 -14.52
CA LYS A 194 -0.64 -13.17 -15.17
C LYS A 194 -0.05 -12.17 -14.16
N GLN A 195 -0.74 -11.91 -13.05
CA GLN A 195 -0.23 -11.03 -11.99
C GLN A 195 0.97 -11.68 -11.29
N THR A 196 0.95 -12.99 -11.03
CA THR A 196 2.09 -13.71 -10.45
C THR A 196 3.35 -13.57 -11.32
N LYS A 197 3.24 -13.75 -12.66
CA LYS A 197 4.35 -13.54 -13.59
C LYS A 197 4.87 -12.10 -13.55
N LEU A 198 3.96 -11.12 -13.53
CA LEU A 198 4.32 -9.70 -13.41
C LEU A 198 5.09 -9.40 -12.12
N PHE A 199 4.59 -9.88 -10.98
CA PHE A 199 5.20 -9.63 -9.68
C PHE A 199 6.54 -10.37 -9.51
N ASN A 200 6.69 -11.58 -10.06
CA ASN A 200 7.98 -12.26 -10.11
C ASN A 200 9.01 -11.46 -10.90
N TYR A 201 8.63 -10.95 -12.07
CA TYR A 201 9.50 -10.05 -12.84
C TYR A 201 9.88 -8.80 -12.05
N TRP A 202 8.95 -8.21 -11.30
CA TRP A 202 9.26 -7.05 -10.45
C TRP A 202 10.15 -7.35 -9.25
N LEU A 203 10.22 -8.60 -8.79
CA LEU A 203 11.17 -9.00 -7.75
C LEU A 203 12.58 -9.20 -8.29
N SER A 204 12.72 -9.60 -9.55
CA SER A 204 14.02 -9.82 -10.22
C SER A 204 14.69 -8.54 -10.70
N LEU A 205 13.98 -7.40 -10.70
CA LEU A 205 14.56 -6.06 -10.86
C LEU A 205 15.24 -5.59 -9.56
#